data_AF-A0A2N2VTM8-F1
#
_entry.id   AF-A0A2N2VTM8-F1
#
_cell.length_a   1.000
_cell.length_b   1.000
_cell.length_c   1.000
_cell.angle_alpha   90.00
_cell.angle_beta   90.00
_cell.angle_gamma   90.00
#
_symmetry.space_group_name_H-M   'P 1'
#
loop_
_entity.id
_entity.type
_entity.pdbx_description
1 polymer ?
#
loop_
_entity_poly.entity_id
_entity_poly.type
_entity_poly.pdbx_seq_one_letter_code
_entity_poly.pdbx_strand_id
1 'polypeptide(L)'
;MLTDDLSKLEIKESYSHDNCLIRDKVSHTTYYKTFILDENSRTKIIYEIAFYPSSITSKYLPRLTFKKIDDKGLQKDISANKDIIIAFQNSGQALVFWKFIGFLNSFKDVVDTGEFDSLFGVYSKNKFIAEFETQTEKQKVEDIKTLINKSDIKENDIRSILFEKRKHNLKAFLFFA
;
A
#
# COMPACT_ATOMS: atom_id res chain seq x y z
N MET A 1 -9.10 -14.89 -10.61
CA MET A 1 -8.07 -14.61 -9.59
C MET A 1 -7.05 -13.69 -10.23
N LEU A 2 -6.62 -12.63 -9.54
CA LEU A 2 -5.62 -11.69 -10.06
C LEU A 2 -4.31 -11.92 -9.30
N THR A 3 -3.17 -11.98 -10.02
CA THR A 3 -1.88 -12.31 -9.43
C THR A 3 -0.93 -11.15 -9.23
N ASP A 4 -0.87 -10.11 -10.09
CA ASP A 4 0.32 -9.23 -9.99
C ASP A 4 0.13 -7.72 -10.11
N ASP A 5 -1.01 -7.20 -10.57
CA ASP A 5 -1.12 -5.76 -10.82
C ASP A 5 -2.35 -5.11 -10.15
N LEU A 6 -2.17 -4.78 -8.87
CA LEU A 6 -3.17 -4.05 -8.07
C LEU A 6 -3.40 -2.62 -8.56
N SER A 7 -2.50 -2.05 -9.38
CA SER A 7 -2.66 -0.67 -9.87
C SER A 7 -3.87 -0.52 -10.82
N LYS A 8 -4.27 -1.62 -11.46
CA LYS A 8 -5.44 -1.72 -12.35
C LYS A 8 -6.77 -1.87 -11.60
N LEU A 9 -6.73 -1.98 -10.28
CA LEU A 9 -7.92 -2.21 -9.47
C LEU A 9 -8.36 -0.94 -8.74
N GLU A 10 -9.65 -0.85 -8.49
CA GLU A 10 -10.26 0.14 -7.62
C GLU A 10 -11.26 -0.51 -6.65
N ILE A 11 -11.50 0.15 -5.52
CA ILE A 11 -12.55 -0.21 -4.57
C ILE A 11 -13.73 0.72 -4.82
N LYS A 12 -14.90 0.13 -5.10
CA LYS A 12 -16.12 0.86 -5.35
C LYS A 12 -17.22 0.40 -4.40
N GLU A 13 -17.92 1.38 -3.83
CA GLU A 13 -19.10 1.18 -3.01
C GLU A 13 -20.28 0.66 -3.84
N SER A 14 -21.08 -0.24 -3.26
CA SER A 14 -22.33 -0.67 -3.88
C SER A 14 -23.36 0.45 -3.91
N TYR A 15 -24.30 0.39 -4.85
CA TYR A 15 -25.42 1.34 -4.92
C TYR A 15 -26.30 1.33 -3.64
N SER A 16 -26.33 0.21 -2.93
CA SER A 16 -27.08 0.01 -1.69
C SER A 16 -26.33 0.48 -0.44
N HIS A 17 -25.05 0.91 -0.55
CA HIS A 17 -24.21 1.30 0.58
C HIS A 17 -24.10 0.21 1.67
N ASP A 18 -24.24 -1.05 1.28
CA ASP A 18 -24.19 -2.22 2.15
C ASP A 18 -22.86 -2.97 2.05
N ASN A 19 -22.07 -2.73 1.00
CA ASN A 19 -20.74 -3.32 0.81
C ASN A 19 -19.84 -2.49 -0.13
N CYS A 20 -18.58 -2.90 -0.21
CA CYS A 20 -17.64 -2.48 -1.24
C CYS A 20 -17.18 -3.68 -2.06
N LEU A 21 -16.85 -3.43 -3.32
CA LEU A 21 -16.33 -4.42 -4.26
C LEU A 21 -15.04 -3.94 -4.90
N ILE A 22 -14.10 -4.86 -5.10
CA ILE A 22 -12.89 -4.58 -5.88
C ILE A 22 -13.20 -4.88 -7.34
N ARG A 23 -12.94 -3.93 -8.23
CA ARG A 23 -13.18 -4.10 -9.67
C ARG A 23 -12.02 -3.59 -10.51
N ASP A 24 -11.99 -4.05 -11.74
CA ASP A 24 -11.06 -3.57 -12.76
C ASP A 24 -11.39 -2.13 -13.20
N LYS A 25 -10.39 -1.25 -13.22
CA LYS A 25 -10.52 0.17 -13.61
C LYS A 25 -10.83 0.37 -15.09
N VAL A 26 -10.49 -0.59 -15.96
CA VAL A 26 -10.65 -0.46 -17.41
C VAL A 26 -11.97 -1.06 -17.85
N SER A 27 -12.26 -2.30 -17.45
CA SER A 27 -13.48 -2.99 -17.86
C SER A 27 -14.71 -2.54 -17.06
N HIS A 28 -14.55 -2.16 -15.79
CA HIS A 28 -15.60 -1.84 -14.83
C HIS A 28 -16.68 -2.93 -14.59
N THR A 29 -16.62 -4.05 -15.31
CA THR A 29 -17.55 -5.18 -15.24
C THR A 29 -16.94 -6.39 -14.54
N THR A 30 -15.62 -6.43 -14.43
CA THR A 30 -14.89 -7.54 -13.79
C THR A 30 -14.66 -7.23 -12.32
N TYR A 31 -15.15 -8.10 -11.44
CA TYR A 31 -15.04 -7.97 -9.99
C TYR A 31 -14.15 -9.07 -9.41
N TYR A 32 -13.39 -8.70 -8.38
CA TYR A 32 -12.45 -9.58 -7.71
C TYR A 32 -12.78 -9.66 -6.22
N LYS A 33 -12.87 -10.89 -5.72
CA LYS A 33 -12.99 -11.17 -4.28
C LYS A 33 -11.88 -12.07 -3.74
N THR A 34 -11.06 -12.64 -4.63
CA THR A 34 -10.07 -13.65 -4.30
C THR A 34 -8.73 -13.33 -4.97
N PHE A 35 -7.68 -13.37 -4.17
CA PHE A 35 -6.30 -13.08 -4.56
C PHE A 35 -5.39 -14.23 -4.17
N ILE A 36 -4.34 -14.43 -4.94
CA ILE A 36 -3.35 -15.49 -4.69
C ILE A 36 -2.22 -14.89 -3.86
N LEU A 37 -1.95 -15.52 -2.72
CA LEU A 37 -0.80 -15.19 -1.87
C LEU A 37 0.43 -15.99 -2.28
N ASP A 38 0.24 -17.27 -2.58
CA ASP A 38 1.28 -18.21 -2.96
C ASP A 38 0.69 -19.31 -3.83
N GLU A 39 1.48 -19.83 -4.77
CA GLU A 39 1.08 -20.99 -5.56
C GLU A 39 2.26 -21.91 -5.88
N ASN A 40 1.99 -23.20 -5.86
CA ASN A 40 2.88 -24.22 -6.38
C ASN A 40 2.10 -25.17 -7.29
N SER A 41 2.77 -26.18 -7.82
CA SER A 41 2.17 -27.14 -8.77
C SER A 41 0.98 -27.95 -8.24
N ARG A 42 0.74 -27.97 -6.92
CA ARG A 42 -0.30 -28.80 -6.28
C ARG A 42 -1.33 -28.01 -5.47
N THR A 43 -0.98 -26.83 -4.99
CA THR A 43 -1.81 -26.06 -4.07
C THR A 43 -1.61 -24.58 -4.25
N LYS A 44 -2.66 -23.80 -3.95
CA LYS A 44 -2.58 -22.35 -3.83
C LYS A 44 -2.99 -21.93 -2.43
N ILE A 45 -2.31 -20.92 -1.91
CA ILE A 45 -2.77 -20.17 -0.75
C ILE A 45 -3.42 -18.91 -1.30
N ILE A 46 -4.69 -18.74 -0.98
CA ILE A 46 -5.48 -17.59 -1.40
C ILE A 46 -5.97 -16.83 -0.18
N TYR A 47 -6.31 -15.57 -0.38
CA TYR A 47 -7.19 -14.85 0.54
C TYR A 47 -8.39 -14.31 -0.22
N GLU A 48 -9.54 -14.43 0.44
CA GLU A 48 -10.77 -13.79 0.06
C GLU A 48 -10.94 -12.52 0.90
N ILE A 49 -11.49 -11.49 0.28
CA ILE A 49 -11.83 -10.25 0.96
C ILE A 49 -13.32 -9.96 0.83
N ALA A 50 -13.92 -9.56 1.93
CA ALA A 50 -15.24 -8.98 1.99
C ALA A 50 -15.19 -7.66 2.76
N PHE A 51 -16.07 -6.73 2.41
CA PHE A 51 -16.14 -5.41 3.03
C PHE A 51 -17.49 -5.26 3.71
N TYR A 52 -17.48 -4.85 4.97
CA TYR A 52 -18.71 -4.65 5.75
C TYR A 52 -18.73 -3.25 6.36
N PRO A 53 -19.87 -2.55 6.34
CA PRO A 53 -19.98 -1.24 6.96
C PRO A 53 -19.71 -1.35 8.47
N SER A 54 -18.94 -0.39 8.97
CA SER A 54 -18.64 -0.20 10.39
C SER A 54 -19.58 0.85 10.97
N SER A 55 -20.30 0.50 12.03
CA SER A 55 -21.11 1.46 12.78
C SER A 55 -20.27 2.45 13.60
N ILE A 56 -18.96 2.20 13.74
CA ILE A 56 -18.05 3.03 14.55
C ILE A 56 -17.36 4.09 13.70
N THR A 57 -16.85 3.70 12.53
CA THR A 57 -16.00 4.58 11.69
C THR A 57 -16.73 5.11 10.46
N SER A 58 -17.98 4.71 10.24
CA SER A 58 -18.78 5.05 9.06
C SER A 58 -18.10 4.68 7.73
N LYS A 59 -17.19 3.70 7.78
CA LYS A 59 -16.38 3.19 6.66
C LYS A 59 -16.53 1.68 6.55
N TYR A 60 -15.99 1.09 5.48
CA TYR A 60 -16.06 -0.34 5.26
C TYR A 60 -14.84 -1.08 5.83
N LEU A 61 -15.07 -1.96 6.80
CA LEU A 61 -14.04 -2.83 7.36
C LEU A 61 -13.72 -3.99 6.41
N PRO A 62 -12.46 -4.13 5.94
CA PRO A 62 -12.03 -5.28 5.16
C PRO A 62 -11.88 -6.50 6.07
N ARG A 63 -12.47 -7.62 5.68
CA ARG A 63 -12.38 -8.91 6.38
C ARG A 63 -11.70 -9.92 5.46
N LEU A 64 -10.51 -10.36 5.85
CA LEU A 64 -9.72 -11.33 5.10
C LEU A 64 -10.02 -12.74 5.58
N THR A 65 -10.29 -13.65 4.65
CA THR A 65 -10.40 -15.09 4.91
C THR A 65 -9.34 -15.80 4.12
N PHE A 66 -8.42 -16.48 4.79
CA PHE A 66 -7.35 -17.22 4.11
C PHE A 66 -7.76 -18.67 3.89
N LYS A 67 -7.44 -19.22 2.71
CA LYS A 67 -7.74 -20.60 2.35
C LYS A 67 -6.57 -21.24 1.64
N LYS A 68 -6.39 -22.54 1.88
CA LYS A 68 -5.53 -23.39 1.07
C LYS A 68 -6.42 -24.21 0.13
N ILE A 69 -6.22 -24.04 -1.16
CA ILE A 69 -6.96 -24.74 -2.21
C ILE A 69 -6.04 -25.67 -2.98
N ASP A 70 -6.60 -26.71 -3.57
CA ASP A 70 -5.89 -27.56 -4.53
C ASP A 70 -5.84 -26.94 -5.94
N ASP A 71 -5.26 -27.67 -6.89
CA ASP A 71 -5.17 -27.32 -8.31
C ASP A 71 -6.55 -27.24 -9.00
N LYS A 72 -7.59 -27.83 -8.42
CA LYS A 72 -8.98 -27.77 -8.88
C LYS A 72 -9.78 -26.66 -8.19
N GLY A 73 -9.16 -25.90 -7.28
CA GLY A 73 -9.80 -24.84 -6.53
C GLY A 73 -10.67 -25.32 -5.37
N LEU A 74 -10.62 -26.61 -5.03
CA LEU A 74 -11.33 -27.15 -3.88
C LEU A 74 -10.54 -26.86 -2.61
N GLN A 75 -11.26 -26.45 -1.57
CA GLN A 75 -10.66 -26.21 -0.26
C GLN A 75 -10.09 -27.53 0.27
N LYS A 76 -8.82 -27.51 0.64
CA LYS A 76 -8.24 -28.63 1.40
C LYS A 76 -8.65 -28.48 2.84
N ASP A 77 -9.72 -29.18 3.22
CA ASP A 77 -10.09 -29.32 4.62
C ASP A 77 -9.01 -30.14 5.32
N ILE A 78 -8.42 -29.54 6.35
CA ILE A 78 -7.63 -30.30 7.31
C ILE A 78 -8.64 -30.93 8.27
N SER A 79 -8.44 -32.21 8.60
CA SER A 79 -9.23 -32.95 9.59
C SER A 79 -9.64 -32.07 10.77
N ALA A 80 -10.92 -32.13 11.17
CA ALA A 80 -11.42 -31.44 12.36
C ALA A 80 -10.44 -31.65 13.54
N ASN A 81 -9.98 -30.56 14.16
CA ASN A 81 -8.94 -30.47 15.20
C ASN A 81 -7.49 -30.23 14.76
N LYS A 82 -7.24 -29.67 13.57
CA LYS A 82 -5.90 -29.14 13.24
C LYS A 82 -5.97 -27.69 12.81
N ASP A 83 -5.16 -26.85 13.46
CA ASP A 83 -5.01 -25.45 13.08
C ASP A 83 -4.40 -25.33 11.67
N ILE A 84 -5.00 -24.46 10.86
CA ILE A 84 -4.41 -24.07 9.57
C ILE A 84 -3.45 -22.91 9.83
N ILE A 85 -2.17 -23.23 10.03
CA ILE A 85 -1.13 -22.20 10.16
C ILE A 85 -0.72 -21.74 8.76
N ILE A 86 -1.02 -20.49 8.43
CA ILE A 86 -0.56 -19.82 7.21
C ILE A 86 0.62 -18.93 7.60
N ALA A 87 1.81 -19.50 7.48
CA ALA A 87 3.07 -18.80 7.75
C ALA A 87 3.65 -18.27 6.44
N PHE A 88 4.16 -17.03 6.47
CA PHE A 88 4.93 -16.47 5.36
C PHE A 88 6.36 -17.02 5.42
N GLN A 89 6.59 -18.11 4.69
CA GLN A 89 7.84 -18.87 4.70
C GLN A 89 8.95 -18.19 3.90
N ASN A 90 8.60 -17.27 2.99
CA ASN A 90 9.56 -16.54 2.17
C ASN A 90 9.15 -15.07 2.01
N SER A 91 10.12 -14.26 1.55
CA SER A 91 9.94 -12.84 1.32
C SER A 91 8.87 -12.53 0.26
N GLY A 92 8.71 -13.39 -0.75
CA GLY A 92 7.70 -13.21 -1.80
C GLY A 92 6.29 -13.20 -1.23
N GLN A 93 5.94 -14.17 -0.38
CA GLN A 93 4.64 -14.26 0.28
C GLN A 93 4.36 -13.02 1.13
N ALA A 94 5.34 -12.59 1.94
CA ALA A 94 5.22 -11.39 2.76
C ALA A 94 5.05 -10.13 1.90
N LEU A 95 5.79 -10.01 0.80
CA LEU A 95 5.71 -8.87 -0.12
C LEU A 95 4.34 -8.79 -0.81
N VAL A 96 3.78 -9.93 -1.26
CA VAL A 96 2.44 -9.98 -1.88
C VAL A 96 1.38 -9.54 -0.88
N PHE A 97 1.43 -10.06 0.35
CA PHE A 97 0.51 -9.66 1.41
C PHE A 97 0.60 -8.16 1.70
N TRP A 98 1.80 -7.63 1.93
CA TRP A 98 1.99 -6.22 2.25
C TRP A 98 1.64 -5.28 1.09
N LYS A 99 1.87 -5.69 -0.16
CA LYS A 99 1.38 -4.95 -1.35
C LYS A 99 -0.14 -4.82 -1.32
N PHE A 100 -0.85 -5.88 -0.95
CA PHE A 100 -2.30 -5.85 -0.86
C PHE A 100 -2.79 -4.97 0.30
N ILE A 101 -2.15 -5.02 1.46
CA ILE A 101 -2.46 -4.10 2.56
C ILE A 101 -2.21 -2.64 2.14
N GLY A 102 -1.11 -2.36 1.43
CA GLY A 102 -0.81 -1.05 0.86
C GLY A 102 -1.88 -0.58 -0.13
N PHE A 103 -2.40 -1.50 -0.96
CA PHE A 103 -3.53 -1.24 -1.85
C PHE A 103 -4.78 -0.83 -1.04
N LEU A 104 -5.18 -1.58 0.00
CA LEU A 104 -6.34 -1.21 0.83
C LEU A 104 -6.17 0.17 1.47
N ASN A 105 -4.98 0.46 1.99
CA ASN A 105 -4.67 1.74 2.63
C ASN A 105 -4.74 2.93 1.64
N SER A 106 -4.53 2.69 0.34
CA SER A 106 -4.71 3.74 -0.68
C SER A 106 -6.18 4.18 -0.86
N PHE A 107 -7.14 3.43 -0.28
CA PHE A 107 -8.57 3.74 -0.26
C PHE A 107 -9.08 4.06 1.16
N LYS A 108 -8.22 4.59 2.04
CA LYS A 108 -8.56 4.84 3.45
C LYS A 108 -9.75 5.78 3.69
N ASP A 109 -10.18 6.53 2.68
CA ASP A 109 -11.37 7.38 2.77
C ASP A 109 -12.67 6.57 2.73
N VAL A 110 -12.64 5.39 2.10
CA VAL A 110 -13.80 4.47 1.96
C VAL A 110 -13.64 3.24 2.86
N VAL A 111 -12.42 2.70 2.91
CA VAL A 111 -12.09 1.48 3.65
C VAL A 111 -11.48 1.84 4.98
N ASP A 112 -11.99 1.21 6.04
CA ASP A 112 -11.43 1.29 7.37
C ASP A 112 -10.31 0.26 7.53
N THR A 113 -9.09 0.65 7.23
CA THR A 113 -7.92 -0.17 7.53
C THR A 113 -7.48 -0.02 9.00
N GLY A 114 -8.18 0.76 9.82
CA GLY A 114 -7.70 1.20 11.13
C GLY A 114 -6.52 2.18 11.04
N GLU A 115 -5.98 2.58 12.19
CA GLU A 115 -4.78 3.42 12.26
C GLU A 115 -3.50 2.62 11.90
N PHE A 116 -3.36 2.18 10.64
CA PHE A 116 -2.03 1.78 10.15
C PHE A 116 -1.05 2.96 10.26
N ASP A 117 -1.53 4.20 10.10
CA ASP A 117 -0.72 5.42 10.20
C ASP A 117 -0.13 5.65 11.60
N SER A 118 -0.73 5.14 12.70
CA SER A 118 -0.19 5.29 14.07
C SER A 118 0.67 4.10 14.55
N LEU A 119 0.48 2.91 13.96
CA LEU A 119 1.13 1.67 14.39
C LEU A 119 2.22 1.16 13.43
N PHE A 120 2.14 1.49 12.12
CA PHE A 120 3.09 1.03 11.10
C PHE A 120 3.43 2.15 10.11
N GLY A 121 4.63 2.71 10.22
CA GLY A 121 5.12 3.74 9.30
C GLY A 121 5.43 3.20 7.91
N VAL A 122 4.47 3.22 6.99
CA VAL A 122 4.74 3.03 5.55
C VAL A 122 5.30 4.33 4.98
N TYR A 123 6.60 4.55 5.17
CA TYR A 123 7.31 5.71 4.63
C TYR A 123 7.67 5.47 3.16
N SER A 124 6.76 5.83 2.26
CA SER A 124 7.11 6.08 0.86
C SER A 124 7.88 7.40 0.79
N LYS A 125 9.15 7.39 0.35
CA LYS A 125 9.92 8.62 0.06
C LYS A 125 9.14 9.59 -0.82
N ASN A 126 8.31 9.08 -1.73
CA ASN A 126 7.53 9.88 -2.66
C ASN A 126 6.35 10.58 -1.97
N LYS A 127 5.80 10.04 -0.88
CA LYS A 127 4.72 10.67 -0.11
C LYS A 127 5.24 11.93 0.60
N PHE A 128 6.40 11.84 1.25
CA PHE A 128 7.03 13.02 1.85
C PHE A 128 7.35 14.08 0.81
N ILE A 129 7.89 13.70 -0.36
CA ILE A 129 8.17 14.67 -1.45
C ILE A 129 6.88 15.31 -1.96
N ALA A 130 5.83 14.54 -2.21
CA ALA A 130 4.54 15.06 -2.69
C ALA A 130 3.90 16.02 -1.67
N GLU A 131 3.90 15.67 -0.38
CA GLU A 131 3.41 16.56 0.68
C GLU A 131 4.28 17.82 0.77
N PHE A 132 5.61 17.66 0.76
CA PHE A 132 6.56 18.77 0.80
C PHE A 132 6.37 19.72 -0.39
N GLU A 133 6.10 19.24 -1.60
CA GLU A 133 5.88 20.08 -2.78
C GLU A 133 4.66 21.02 -2.62
N THR A 134 3.58 20.54 -2.01
CA THR A 134 2.32 21.30 -1.83
C THR A 134 2.39 22.38 -0.75
N GLN A 135 3.42 22.35 0.11
CA GLN A 135 3.57 23.30 1.21
C GLN A 135 4.00 24.69 0.78
N THR A 136 3.69 25.69 1.62
CA THR A 136 4.23 27.05 1.47
C THR A 136 5.74 27.09 1.71
N GLU A 137 6.43 28.07 1.15
CA GLU A 137 7.88 28.21 1.31
C GLU A 137 8.30 28.34 2.78
N LYS A 138 7.51 29.04 3.59
CA LYS A 138 7.74 29.17 5.03
C LYS A 138 7.68 27.82 5.75
N GLN A 139 6.70 26.99 5.41
CA GLN A 139 6.54 25.65 5.98
C GLN A 139 7.70 24.73 5.59
N LYS A 140 8.08 24.75 4.30
CA LYS A 140 9.21 24.00 3.76
C LYS A 140 10.52 24.31 4.49
N VAL A 141 10.77 25.58 4.79
CA VAL A 141 11.96 26.02 5.52
C VAL A 141 11.96 25.52 6.97
N GLU A 142 10.83 25.56 7.66
CA GLU A 142 10.72 25.03 9.03
C GLU A 142 10.87 23.51 9.10
N ASP A 143 10.31 22.79 8.12
CA ASP A 143 10.47 21.34 8.02
C ASP A 143 11.94 20.96 7.76
N ILE A 144 12.62 21.67 6.86
CA ILE A 144 14.07 21.47 6.61
C ILE A 144 14.89 21.74 7.89
N LYS A 145 14.62 22.83 8.61
CA LYS A 145 15.32 23.15 9.87
C LYS A 145 15.10 22.05 10.90
N THR A 146 13.87 21.58 11.03
CA THR A 146 13.52 20.51 11.97
C THR A 146 14.24 19.22 11.61
N LEU A 147 14.32 18.87 10.32
CA LEU A 147 15.06 17.69 9.85
C LEU A 147 16.55 17.80 10.15
N ILE A 148 17.17 18.94 9.86
CA ILE A 148 18.58 19.19 10.16
C ILE A 148 18.83 19.01 11.67
N ASN A 149 18.02 19.65 12.52
CA ASN A 149 18.18 19.59 13.98
C ASN A 149 17.94 18.19 14.58
N LYS A 150 17.10 17.36 13.95
CA LYS A 150 16.81 15.99 14.39
C LYS A 150 17.77 14.95 13.80
N SER A 151 18.73 15.38 13.00
CA SER A 151 19.67 14.51 12.30
C SER A 151 21.11 14.84 12.69
N ASP A 152 22.03 13.90 12.50
CA ASP A 152 23.48 14.15 12.66
C ASP A 152 24.09 14.81 11.40
N ILE A 153 23.28 15.50 10.58
CA ILE A 153 23.76 16.20 9.38
C ILE A 153 24.63 17.37 9.83
N LYS A 154 25.90 17.36 9.41
CA LYS A 154 26.86 18.39 9.79
C LYS A 154 26.76 19.58 8.83
N GLU A 155 27.24 20.73 9.30
CA GLU A 155 27.29 21.95 8.48
C GLU A 155 27.98 21.74 7.14
N ASN A 156 29.05 20.94 7.10
CA ASN A 156 29.78 20.62 5.88
C ASN A 156 28.94 19.85 4.85
N ASP A 157 28.05 18.96 5.32
CA ASP A 157 27.15 18.20 4.45
C ASP A 157 26.13 19.14 3.80
N ILE A 158 25.59 20.09 4.56
CA ILE A 158 24.68 21.12 4.06
C ILE A 158 25.37 22.02 3.03
N ARG A 159 26.61 22.45 3.32
CA ARG A 159 27.42 23.27 2.41
C ARG A 159 27.68 22.55 1.09
N SER A 160 27.99 21.26 1.14
CA SER A 160 28.20 20.41 -0.04
C SER A 160 26.94 20.33 -0.93
N ILE A 161 25.77 20.09 -0.31
CA ILE A 161 24.48 20.05 -1.03
C ILE A 161 24.17 21.39 -1.70
N LEU A 162 24.37 22.50 -1.00
CA LEU A 162 24.14 23.84 -1.54
C LEU A 162 25.11 24.17 -2.69
N PHE A 163 26.36 23.72 -2.60
CA PHE A 163 27.36 23.92 -3.65
C PHE A 163 26.98 23.18 -4.94
N GLU A 164 26.60 21.90 -4.85
CA GLU A 164 26.17 21.13 -6.02
C GLU A 164 24.89 21.71 -6.67
N LYS A 165 23.94 22.20 -5.86
CA LYS A 165 22.76 22.92 -6.38
C LYS A 165 23.15 24.19 -7.15
N ARG A 166 24.09 24.99 -6.63
CA ARG A 166 24.59 26.20 -7.32
C ARG A 166 25.28 25.84 -8.63
N LYS A 167 26.11 24.81 -8.65
CA LYS A 167 26.79 24.31 -9.85
C LYS A 167 25.81 23.82 -10.91
N HIS A 168 24.74 23.13 -10.50
CA HIS A 168 23.67 22.72 -11.41
C HIS A 168 22.97 23.92 -12.05
N ASN A 169 22.62 24.93 -11.25
CA ASN A 169 22.01 26.16 -11.75
C ASN A 169 22.94 26.91 -12.73
N LEU A 170 24.24 27.03 -12.41
CA LEU A 170 25.21 27.69 -13.30
C LEU A 170 25.39 26.95 -14.63
N LYS A 171 25.39 25.60 -14.61
CA LYS A 171 25.40 24.80 -15.85
C LYS A 171 24.14 25.01 -16.69
N ALA A 172 22.97 25.12 -16.06
CA ALA A 172 21.74 25.44 -16.77
C ALA A 172 21.86 26.80 -17.48
N PHE A 173 22.39 27.82 -16.82
CA PHE A 173 22.62 29.14 -17.43
C PHE A 173 23.64 29.12 -18.59
N LEU A 174 24.73 28.37 -18.48
CA LEU A 174 25.76 28.27 -19.53
C LEU A 174 25.32 27.47 -20.77
N PHE A 175 24.26 26.67 -20.68
CA PHE A 175 23.67 25.97 -21.83
C PHE A 175 22.61 26.80 -22.58
N PHE A 176 22.20 27.96 -22.03
CA PHE A 176 21.25 28.89 -22.64
C PHE A 176 21.91 30.19 -23.15
N ALA A 177 23.25 30.26 -23.18
CA ALA A 177 24.04 31.35 -23.76
C ALA A 177 24.84 30.83 -24.96
#